data_AF-A0A6S7KKY2-F1
#
_entry.id   AF-A0A6S7KKY2-F1
#
_cell.length_a   1.000
_cell.length_b   1.000
_cell.length_c   1.000
_cell.angle_alpha   90.00
_cell.angle_beta   90.00
_cell.angle_gamma   90.00
#
_symmetry.space_group_name_H-M   'P 1'
#
loop_
_entity.id
_entity.type
_entity.pdbx_description
1 polymer ?
#
loop_
_entity_poly.entity_id
_entity_poly.type
_entity_poly.pdbx_seq_one_letter_code
_entity_poly.pdbx_strand_id
1 'polypeptide(L)' 'MFSYTDCFTFRCYVEAGEKFSFDQLPSAELQRTFLAKSPIIHADKVQTPTLVLLGGVDLRVPPSQGKEFYRALHCR' A
#
# COMPACT_ATOMS: atom_id res chain seq x y z
N MET A 1 -4.05 4.70 11.46
CA MET A 1 -3.65 6.06 11.05
C MET A 1 -2.92 5.91 9.74
N PHE A 2 -3.46 6.45 8.63
CA PHE A 2 -2.82 6.41 7.31
C PHE A 2 -1.37 6.84 7.47
N SER A 3 -0.41 5.95 7.21
CA SER A 3 0.98 6.38 7.25
C SER A 3 1.16 7.36 6.10
N TYR A 4 1.96 8.40 6.30
CA TYR A 4 2.27 9.40 5.29
C TYR A 4 2.82 8.82 3.97
N THR A 5 3.09 7.51 3.90
CA THR A 5 3.54 6.81 2.70
C THR A 5 2.44 6.14 1.88
N ASP A 6 1.19 6.16 2.33
CA ASP A 6 0.01 5.88 1.49
C ASP A 6 -0.42 7.12 0.67
N CYS A 7 0.53 8.00 0.33
CA CYS A 7 0.30 8.99 -0.73
C CYS A 7 -0.24 8.24 -1.94
N PHE A 8 -1.43 8.64 -2.39
CA PHE A 8 -2.17 8.05 -3.51
C PHE A 8 -1.41 8.25 -4.83
N THR A 9 -0.34 7.49 -4.95
CA THR A 9 0.60 7.55 -6.07
C THR A 9 -0.02 6.87 -7.28
N PHE A 10 0.58 7.12 -8.45
CA PHE A 10 0.28 6.41 -9.68
C PHE A 10 0.13 4.88 -9.49
N ARG A 11 0.89 4.29 -8.56
CA ARG A 11 0.83 2.85 -8.28
C ARG A 11 -0.53 2.41 -7.73
N CYS A 12 -1.14 3.17 -6.82
CA CYS A 12 -2.44 2.84 -6.25
C CYS A 12 -3.53 2.77 -7.32
N TYR A 13 -3.47 3.65 -8.33
CA TYR A 13 -4.39 3.63 -9.46
C TYR A 13 -4.23 2.37 -10.31
N VAL A 14 -2.99 2.04 -10.69
CA VAL A 14 -2.71 0.85 -11.51
C VAL A 14 -3.14 -0.43 -10.80
N GLU A 15 -2.77 -0.59 -9.52
CA GLU A 15 -3.11 -1.79 -8.74
C GLU A 15 -4.61 -1.90 -8.46
N ALA A 16 -5.32 -0.77 -8.38
CA ALA A 16 -6.76 -0.77 -8.24
C ALA A 16 -7.53 -0.92 -9.56
N GLY A 17 -6.85 -0.89 -10.72
CA GLY A 17 -7.47 -0.94 -12.04
C GLY A 17 -8.15 0.37 -12.46
N GLU A 18 -7.70 1.49 -11.88
CA GLU A 18 -8.30 2.81 -12.03
C GLU A 18 -7.45 3.70 -12.95
N LYS A 19 -8.10 4.62 -13.68
CA LYS A 19 -7.41 5.52 -14.60
C LYS A 19 -6.71 6.63 -13.83
N PHE A 20 -5.39 6.73 -14.00
CA PHE A 20 -4.61 7.82 -13.44
C PHE A 20 -4.70 9.07 -14.31
N SER A 21 -4.84 10.24 -13.68
CA SER A 21 -4.79 11.56 -14.31
C SER A 21 -3.91 12.48 -13.48
N PHE A 22 -3.06 13.27 -14.13
CA PHE A 22 -2.20 14.25 -13.46
C PHE A 22 -2.97 15.49 -12.98
N ASP A 23 -4.11 15.78 -13.60
CA ASP A 23 -4.89 16.98 -13.35
C ASP A 23 -5.90 16.82 -12.20
N GLN A 24 -6.02 15.61 -11.65
CA GLN A 24 -7.08 15.26 -10.71
C GLN A 24 -6.52 14.53 -9.49
N LEU A 25 -6.92 15.03 -8.32
CA LEU A 25 -6.70 14.33 -7.06
C LEU A 25 -7.72 13.18 -6.90
N PRO A 26 -7.36 12.09 -6.21
CA PRO A 26 -8.28 10.98 -5.96
C PRO A 26 -9.46 11.43 -5.12
N SER A 27 -10.68 11.10 -5.57
CA SER A 27 -11.90 11.31 -4.79
C SER A 27 -11.90 10.44 -3.52
N ALA A 28 -12.67 10.83 -2.50
CA ALA A 28 -12.77 10.06 -1.26
C ALA A 28 -13.24 8.61 -1.49
N GLU A 29 -14.11 8.37 -2.48
CA GLU A 29 -14.56 7.04 -2.87
C GLU A 29 -13.41 6.21 -3.44
N LEU A 30 -12.61 6.80 -4.32
CA LEU A 30 -11.46 6.15 -4.92
C LEU A 30 -10.39 5.80 -3.87
N GLN A 31 -10.17 6.70 -2.90
CA GLN A 31 -9.27 6.44 -1.77
C GLN A 31 -9.75 5.25 -0.91
N ARG A 32 -11.06 5.12 -0.69
CA ARG A 32 -11.63 3.94 0.00
C ARG A 32 -11.41 2.67 -0.80
N THR A 33 -11.57 2.72 -2.13
CA THR A 33 -11.28 1.59 -3.01
C THR A 33 -9.81 1.17 -2.92
N PHE A 34 -8.88 2.12 -2.94
CA PHE A 34 -7.45 1.84 -2.78
C PHE A 34 -7.14 1.18 -1.44
N LEU A 35 -7.70 1.71 -0.35
CA LEU A 35 -7.51 1.13 0.97
C LEU A 35 -8.10 -0.27 1.08
N ALA A 36 -9.31 -0.48 0.55
CA ALA A 36 -9.99 -1.78 0.55
C ALA A 36 -9.21 -2.87 -0.21
N LYS A 37 -8.41 -2.49 -1.20
CA LYS A 37 -7.54 -3.39 -1.96
C LYS A 37 -6.12 -3.50 -1.39
N SER A 38 -5.74 -2.66 -0.43
CA SER A 38 -4.39 -2.65 0.14
C SER A 38 -4.09 -3.94 0.92
N PRO A 39 -2.91 -4.57 0.74
CA PRO A 39 -2.56 -5.78 1.49
C PRO A 39 -2.56 -5.60 3.01
N ILE A 40 -2.22 -4.42 3.51
CA ILE A 40 -2.02 -4.17 4.94
C ILE A 40 -3.31 -4.33 5.76
N ILE A 41 -4.48 -4.03 5.16
CA ILE A 41 -5.76 -4.17 5.85
C ILE A 41 -6.23 -5.63 5.95
N HIS A 42 -5.60 -6.53 5.18
CA HIS A 42 -5.88 -7.97 5.19
C HIS A 42 -4.73 -8.76 5.84
N ALA A 43 -3.84 -8.11 6.58
CA ALA A 43 -2.68 -8.74 7.21
C ALA A 43 -3.08 -9.84 8.21
N ASP A 44 -4.24 -9.71 8.84
CA ASP A 44 -4.88 -10.68 9.73
C ASP A 44 -5.23 -12.01 9.02
N LYS A 45 -5.52 -11.95 7.72
CA LYS A 45 -5.89 -13.11 6.90
C LYS A 45 -4.67 -13.87 6.35
N VAL A 46 -3.48 -13.30 6.46
CA VAL A 46 -2.25 -13.93 5.94
C VAL A 46 -1.82 -15.05 6.88
N GLN A 47 -2.04 -16.31 6.51
CA GLN A 47 -1.59 -17.46 7.32
C GLN A 47 -0.27 -18.05 6.84
N THR A 48 0.06 -17.87 5.56
CA THR A 48 1.27 -18.40 4.96
C THR A 48 2.52 -17.75 5.55
N PRO A 49 3.56 -18.52 5.92
CA PRO A 49 4.86 -17.97 6.28
C PRO A 49 5.36 -17.04 5.17
N THR A 50 5.59 -15.77 5.51
CA THR A 50 5.85 -14.71 4.53
C THR A 50 7.23 -14.11 4.76
N LEU A 51 8.04 -14.03 3.70
CA LEU A 51 9.32 -13.33 3.67
C LEU A 51 9.15 -11.98 2.98
N VAL A 52 9.46 -10.88 3.68
CA VAL A 52 9.39 -9.53 3.11
C VAL A 52 10.80 -9.07 2.72
N LEU A 53 11.03 -8.86 1.42
CA LEU A 53 12.31 -8.40 0.86
C LEU A 53 12.21 -6.93 0.44
N LEU A 54 13.09 -6.08 0.96
CA LEU A 54 13.09 -4.64 0.69
C LEU A 54 14.45 -4.18 0.19
N GLY A 55 14.46 -3.35 -0.86
CA GLY A 55 15.66 -2.69 -1.34
C GLY A 55 16.12 -1.61 -0.36
N GLY A 56 17.38 -1.65 0.06
CA GLY A 56 17.94 -0.67 1.01
C GLY A 56 17.99 0.76 0.48
N VAL A 57 18.08 0.93 -0.84
CA VAL A 57 18.14 2.24 -1.54
C VAL A 57 17.17 2.24 -2.73
N ASP A 58 16.00 1.60 -2.59
CA ASP A 58 14.99 1.66 -3.66
C ASP A 58 14.44 3.08 -3.77
N LEU A 59 14.73 3.75 -4.88
CA LEU A 59 14.28 5.11 -5.18
C LEU A 59 12.86 5.16 -5.75
N ARG A 60 12.31 4.04 -6.23
CA ARG A 60 11.00 4.00 -6.90
C ARG A 60 9.87 3.79 -5.91
N VAL A 61 10.11 3.03 -4.84
CA VAL A 61 9.09 2.68 -3.84
C VAL A 61 9.65 2.89 -2.44
N PRO A 62 8.97 3.67 -1.58
CA PRO A 62 9.40 3.86 -0.21
C PRO A 62 9.49 2.52 0.54
N PRO A 63 10.65 2.18 1.15
CA PRO A 63 10.80 0.93 1.91
C PRO A 63 9.96 0.92 3.21
N SER A 64 9.38 2.05 3.61
CA SER A 64 8.50 2.16 4.78
C SER A 64 7.27 1.26 4.68
N GLN A 65 6.63 1.18 3.50
CA GLN A 65 5.40 0.40 3.31
C GLN A 65 5.64 -1.09 3.60
N GLY A 66 6.75 -1.64 3.10
CA GLY A 66 7.13 -3.03 3.40
C GLY A 66 7.47 -3.26 4.87
N LYS A 67 8.14 -2.30 5.52
CA LYS A 67 8.41 -2.36 6.97
C LYS A 67 7.13 -2.30 7.80
N GLU A 68 6.14 -1.52 7.38
CA GLU A 68 4.81 -1.45 8.00
C GLU A 68 4.06 -2.76 7.86
N PHE A 69 4.06 -3.34 6.66
CA PHE A 69 3.44 -4.63 6.43
C PHE A 69 4.09 -5.74 7.26
N TYR A 70 5.42 -5.77 7.34
CA TYR A 70 6.15 -6.69 8.22
C TYR A 70 5.70 -6.56 9.70
N ARG A 71 5.60 -5.32 10.22
CA ARG A 71 5.11 -5.09 11.58
C ARG A 71 3.67 -5.58 11.75
N ALA A 72 2.79 -5.32 10.79
CA ALA A 72 1.41 -5.80 10.83
C ALA A 72 1.33 -7.33 10.88
N LEU A 73 2.15 -8.04 10.09
CA LEU A 73 2.23 -9.51 10.11
C LEU A 73 2.80 -10.06 11.42
N HIS A 74 3.59 -9.29 12.15
CA HIS A 74 4.16 -9.68 13.45
C HIS A 74 3.26 -9.34 14.65
N CYS A 75 2.38 -8.35 14.52
CA CYS A 75 1.46 -7.93 15.58
C CYS A 75 0.06 -8.57 15.51
N ARG A 76 -0.19 -9.44 14.51
CA ARG A 76 -1.38 -10.27 14.42
C ARG A 76 -1.36 -11.39 15.47
#